data_AF-A0A7Z7I5S7-F1
#
_entry.id   AF-A0A7Z7I5S7-F1
#
_cell.length_a   1.000
_cell.length_b   1.000
_cell.length_c   1.000
_cell.angle_alpha   90.00
_cell.angle_beta   90.00
_cell.angle_gamma   90.00
#
_symmetry.space_group_name_H-M   'P 1'
#
loop_
_entity.id
_entity.type
_entity.pdbx_description
1 polymer ?
#
loop_
_entity_poly.entity_id
_entity_poly.type
_entity_poly.pdbx_seq_one_letter_code
_entity_poly.pdbx_strand_id
1 'polypeptide(L)'
;MPRSPATGSMTLLTECDEATGQELRTLRLVPADDGKAVLLIEIDERKAGIHREVRYEITPSELIAAIRAHGAELPGEQHNR
;
A
#
# COMPACT_ATOMS: atom_id res chain seq x y z
N MET A 1 -26.55 9.65 -8.84
CA MET A 1 -25.49 10.67 -8.94
C MET A 1 -24.16 9.96 -9.16
N PRO A 2 -23.29 10.42 -10.09
CA PRO A 2 -21.94 9.86 -10.21
C PRO A 2 -21.16 10.13 -8.91
N ARG A 3 -20.45 9.12 -8.40
CA ARG A 3 -19.53 9.30 -7.27
C ARG A 3 -18.25 9.95 -7.78
N SER A 4 -17.69 10.88 -7.02
CA SER A 4 -16.35 11.41 -7.29
C SER A 4 -15.32 10.27 -7.24
N PRO A 5 -14.25 10.31 -8.07
CA PRO A 5 -13.17 9.34 -7.99
C PRO A 5 -12.54 9.36 -6.58
N ALA A 6 -12.19 8.18 -6.07
CA ALA A 6 -11.50 8.07 -4.80
C ALA A 6 -10.10 8.69 -4.94
N THR A 7 -9.69 9.52 -3.96
CA THR A 7 -8.39 10.18 -3.96
C THR A 7 -7.63 9.90 -2.68
N GLY A 8 -6.30 9.87 -2.76
CA GLY A 8 -5.42 9.64 -1.62
C GLY A 8 -4.12 8.95 -2.05
N SER A 9 -3.03 9.20 -1.33
CA SER A 9 -1.78 8.47 -1.51
C SER A 9 -1.11 8.39 -0.15
N MET A 10 -0.73 7.19 0.27
CA MET A 10 0.04 6.98 1.50
C MET A 10 1.35 6.30 1.15
N THR A 11 2.47 6.88 1.57
CA THR A 11 3.75 6.19 1.55
C THR A 11 3.83 5.33 2.81
N LEU A 12 3.98 4.01 2.62
CA LEU A 12 4.06 3.03 3.70
C LEU A 12 5.51 2.75 4.11
N LEU A 13 6.43 2.79 3.15
CA LEU A 13 7.85 2.56 3.38
C LEU A 13 8.67 3.38 2.39
N THR A 14 9.73 4.00 2.91
CA THR A 14 10.82 4.59 2.12
C THR A 14 12.12 4.03 2.67
N GLU A 15 12.92 3.44 1.79
CA GLU A 15 14.28 3.00 2.07
C GLU A 15 15.22 3.94 1.34
N CYS A 16 16.22 4.47 2.05
CA CYS A 16 17.21 5.36 1.48
C CYS A 16 18.60 4.73 1.60
N ASP A 17 19.47 5.06 0.64
CA ASP A 17 20.90 4.82 0.73
C ASP A 17 21.50 5.71 1.82
N GLU A 18 22.20 5.12 2.79
CA GLU A 18 22.72 5.86 3.95
C GLU A 18 23.81 6.88 3.55
N ALA A 19 24.58 6.62 2.50
CA ALA A 19 25.72 7.45 2.11
C ALA A 19 25.30 8.66 1.27
N THR A 20 24.31 8.48 0.40
CA THR A 20 23.87 9.49 -0.58
C THR A 20 22.52 10.12 -0.21
N GLY A 21 21.76 9.49 0.68
CA GLY A 21 20.39 9.88 1.01
C GLY A 21 19.38 9.60 -0.11
N GLN A 22 19.80 8.95 -1.19
CA GLN A 22 18.94 8.65 -2.33
C GLN A 22 17.87 7.61 -1.94
N GLU A 23 16.62 7.82 -2.35
CA GLU A 23 15.58 6.80 -2.21
C GLU A 23 15.91 5.59 -3.09
N LEU A 24 15.98 4.42 -2.46
CA LEU A 24 16.27 3.14 -3.12
C LEU A 24 15.01 2.32 -3.34
N ARG A 25 14.03 2.47 -2.46
CA ARG A 25 12.76 1.75 -2.57
C ARG A 25 11.65 2.54 -1.91
N THR A 26 10.50 2.60 -2.57
CA THR A 26 9.27 3.13 -1.96
C THR A 26 8.13 2.14 -2.11
N LEU A 27 7.28 2.08 -1.09
CA LEU A 27 6.04 1.32 -1.11
C LEU A 27 4.88 2.28 -0.83
N ARG A 28 3.93 2.36 -1.76
CA ARG A 28 2.83 3.33 -1.72
C ARG A 28 1.48 2.63 -1.85
N LEU A 29 0.49 3.12 -1.12
CA LEU A 29 -0.90 2.70 -1.25
C LEU A 29 -1.72 3.85 -1.87
N VAL A 30 -2.38 3.58 -3.00
CA VAL A 30 -3.19 4.55 -3.75
C VAL A 30 -4.53 3.94 -4.16
N PRO A 31 -5.61 4.70 -4.35
CA PRO A 31 -6.83 4.19 -4.96
C PRO A 31 -6.60 3.87 -6.43
N ALA A 32 -7.27 2.84 -6.94
CA ALA A 32 -7.37 2.62 -8.38
C ALA A 32 -8.32 3.64 -9.02
N ASP A 33 -8.11 3.95 -10.30
CA ASP A 33 -8.89 4.96 -11.05
C ASP A 33 -10.39 4.61 -11.13
N ASP A 34 -10.73 3.33 -11.05
CA ASP A 34 -12.11 2.84 -11.09
C ASP A 34 -12.84 2.95 -9.73
N GLY A 35 -12.11 3.32 -8.67
CA GLY A 35 -12.62 3.46 -7.31
C GLY A 35 -13.05 2.16 -6.64
N LYS A 36 -12.75 0.99 -7.21
CA LYS A 36 -13.15 -0.33 -6.67
C LYS A 36 -12.03 -1.03 -5.93
N ALA A 37 -10.79 -0.72 -6.26
CA ALA A 37 -9.60 -1.31 -5.67
C ALA A 37 -8.66 -0.27 -5.08
N VAL A 38 -7.67 -0.75 -4.35
CA VAL A 38 -6.46 -0.01 -4.00
C VAL A 38 -5.25 -0.71 -4.62
N LEU A 39 -4.27 0.07 -5.03
CA LEU A 39 -3.00 -0.41 -5.56
C LEU A 39 -1.92 -0.24 -4.49
N LEU A 40 -1.22 -1.34 -4.20
CA LEU A 40 0.06 -1.30 -3.52
C LEU A 40 1.14 -1.24 -4.60
N ILE A 41 1.84 -0.12 -4.68
CA ILE A 41 2.86 0.16 -5.69
C ILE A 41 4.22 0.09 -5.01
N GLU A 42 5.04 -0.84 -5.46
CA GLU A 42 6.44 -0.96 -5.08
C GLU A 42 7.32 -0.41 -6.19
N ILE A 43 8.14 0.59 -5.86
CA ILE A 43 9.18 1.12 -6.74
C ILE A 43 10.53 0.73 -6.14
N ASP A 44 11.35 0.02 -6.89
CA ASP A 44 12.72 -0.38 -6.51
C ASP A 44 13.72 0.21 -7.51
N GLU A 45 14.64 1.01 -6.98
CA GLU A 45 15.73 1.69 -7.69
C GLU A 45 17.11 1.32 -7.11
N ARG A 46 17.21 0.24 -6.31
CA ARG A 46 18.48 -0.19 -5.69
C ARG A 46 19.59 -0.45 -6.70
N LYS A 47 19.22 -0.84 -7.92
CA LYS A 47 20.17 -1.01 -9.02
C LYS A 47 20.23 0.27 -9.85
N ALA A 48 21.38 0.94 -9.81
CA ALA A 48 21.63 2.17 -10.55
C ALA A 48 21.18 2.07 -12.03
N GLY A 49 20.34 3.01 -12.45
CA GLY A 49 19.80 3.08 -13.81
C GLY A 49 18.64 2.11 -14.10
N ILE A 50 18.17 1.34 -13.11
CA ILE A 50 17.00 0.48 -13.25
C ILE A 50 15.88 0.97 -12.35
N HIS A 51 14.78 1.39 -12.97
CA HIS A 51 13.52 1.67 -12.30
C HIS A 51 12.61 0.45 -12.43
N ARG A 52 12.33 -0.23 -11.31
CA ARG A 52 11.41 -1.36 -11.29
C ARG A 52 10.16 -0.99 -10.52
N GLU A 53 9.05 -0.87 -11.24
CA GLU A 53 7.73 -0.64 -10.64
C GLU A 53 6.88 -1.90 -10.73
N VAL A 54 6.32 -2.32 -9.59
CA VAL A 54 5.34 -3.40 -9.51
C VAL A 54 4.07 -2.87 -8.85
N ARG A 55 2.93 -3.15 -9.47
CA ARG A 55 1.61 -2.76 -8.97
C ARG A 55 0.84 -4.01 -8.57
N TYR A 56 0.43 -4.08 -7.31
CA TYR A 56 -0.43 -5.13 -6.79
C TYR A 56 -1.81 -4.55 -6.52
N GLU A 57 -2.85 -5.17 -7.07
CA GLU A 57 -4.24 -4.75 -6.86
C GLU A 57 -4.89 -5.59 -5.78
N ILE A 58 -5.64 -4.94 -4.90
CA ILE A 58 -6.43 -5.60 -3.84
C ILE A 58 -7.69 -4.78 -3.58
N THR A 59 -8.81 -5.45 -3.30
CA THR A 59 -10.03 -4.73 -2.89
C THR A 59 -9.87 -4.20 -1.46
N PRO A 60 -10.57 -3.11 -1.09
CA PRO A 60 -10.55 -2.62 0.29
C PRO A 60 -10.97 -3.69 1.32
N SER A 61 -11.94 -4.54 0.98
CA SER A 61 -12.40 -5.64 1.84
C SER A 61 -11.32 -6.69 2.08
N GLU A 62 -10.58 -7.09 1.04
CA GLU A 62 -9.50 -8.07 1.16
C GLU A 62 -8.34 -7.50 1.95
N LEU A 63 -7.98 -6.22 1.73
CA LEU A 63 -6.94 -5.55 2.50
C LEU A 63 -7.29 -5.48 3.99
N ILE A 64 -8.53 -5.09 4.33
CA ILE A 64 -9.00 -5.07 5.72
C ILE A 64 -8.98 -6.48 6.32
N ALA A 65 -9.44 -7.49 5.58
CA ALA A 65 -9.43 -8.87 6.06
C ALA A 65 -8.00 -9.38 6.33
N ALA A 66 -7.05 -9.08 5.44
CA ALA A 66 -5.65 -9.41 5.62
C ALA A 66 -5.07 -8.72 6.88
N ILE A 67 -5.34 -7.42 7.08
CA ILE A 67 -4.90 -6.69 8.27
C ILE A 67 -5.49 -7.29 9.55
N ARG A 68 -6.79 -7.66 9.54
CA ARG A 68 -7.44 -8.31 10.70
C ARG A 68 -6.83 -9.65 11.05
N ALA A 69 -6.47 -10.46 10.06
CA ALA A 69 -5.82 -11.75 10.28
C ALA A 69 -4.46 -11.63 11.01
N HIS A 70 -3.82 -10.45 10.95
CA HIS A 70 -2.54 -10.18 11.62
C HIS A 70 -2.67 -9.45 12.96
N GLY A 71 -3.88 -9.25 13.50
CA GLY A 71 -4.09 -8.77 14.87
C GLY A 71 -4.71 -7.37 15.01
N ALA A 72 -5.45 -6.89 14.02
CA ALA A 72 -6.29 -5.71 14.24
C ALA A 72 -7.56 -6.12 15.02
N GLU A 73 -7.57 -5.85 16.32
CA GLU A 73 -8.75 -6.06 17.17
C GLU A 73 -9.84 -5.04 16.84
N LEU A 74 -11.07 -5.54 16.63
CA LEU A 74 -12.26 -4.70 16.65
C LEU A 74 -12.68 -4.46 18.10
N PRO A 75 -13.02 -3.22 18.50
CA PRO A 75 -13.58 -2.96 19.82
C PRO A 75 -14.84 -3.82 20.03
N GLY A 76 -14.77 -4.79 20.95
CA GLY A 76 -15.90 -5.63 21.35
C GLY A 76 -15.93 -7.06 20.78
N GLU A 77 -15.02 -7.45 19.89
CA GLU A 77 -14.90 -8.87 19.49
C GLU A 77 -14.06 -9.63 20.52
N GLN A 78 -14.71 -10.33 21.46
CA GLN A 78 -14.01 -11.29 22.32
C GLN A 78 -13.59 -12.50 21.49
N HIS A 79 -12.28 -12.63 21.24
CA HIS A 79 -11.69 -13.87 20.73
C HIS A 79 -11.73 -14.90 21.87
N ASN A 80 -12.83 -15.65 21.97
CA ASN A 80 -12.86 -16.81 22.86
C ASN A 80 -11.95 -17.87 22.24
N ARG A 81 -10.75 -17.99 22.81
CA ARG A 81 -9.65 -18.83 22.34
C ARG A 81 -9.92 -20.30 22.61
#